data_AF-A0A963E943-F1
#
_entry.id   AF-A0A963E943-F1
#
_cell.length_a   1.000
_cell.length_b   1.000
_cell.length_c   1.000
_cell.angle_alpha   90.00
_cell.angle_beta   90.00
_cell.angle_gamma   90.00
#
_symmetry.space_group_name_H-M   'P 1'
#
loop_
_entity.id
_entity.type
_entity.pdbx_description
1 polymer ?
#
loop_
_entity_poly.entity_id
_entity_poly.type
_entity_poly.pdbx_seq_one_letter_code
_entity_poly.pdbx_strand_id
1 'polypeptide(L)'
;MSQQAFDRFLRGEDRLARLLCALPAHTPSAEFEAAFARAARAAQAQRDAMRTDAAPGQAAAPGPATLDGTRLDAVSPAFEPPASLEASFLQMAASVESA
;
A
#
# COMPACT_ATOMS: atom_id res chain seq x y z
N MET A 1 1.11 15.32 -10.69
CA MET A 1 2.46 15.54 -10.09
C MET A 1 3.49 15.18 -11.15
N SER A 2 4.53 16.00 -11.35
CA SER A 2 5.55 15.71 -12.37
C SER A 2 6.61 14.75 -11.82
N GLN A 3 7.05 13.79 -12.65
CA GLN A 3 8.07 12.78 -12.29
C GLN A 3 9.35 13.41 -11.70
N GLN A 4 9.73 14.58 -12.21
CA GLN A 4 10.87 15.36 -11.70
C GLN A 4 10.75 15.78 -10.23
N ALA A 5 9.54 16.10 -9.75
CA ALA A 5 9.33 16.47 -8.35
C ALA A 5 9.52 15.24 -7.44
N PHE A 6 9.07 14.08 -7.89
CA PHE A 6 9.23 12.82 -7.17
C PHE A 6 10.71 12.38 -7.12
N ASP A 7 11.47 12.52 -8.21
CA ASP A 7 12.91 12.23 -8.22
C ASP A 7 13.69 13.11 -7.25
N ARG A 8 13.30 14.40 -7.15
CA ARG A 8 13.90 15.36 -6.21
C ARG A 8 13.57 15.01 -4.75
N PHE A 9 12.36 14.49 -4.50
CA PHE A 9 11.95 13.97 -3.20
C PHE A 9 12.77 12.74 -2.80
N LEU A 10 12.93 11.75 -3.68
CA LEU A 10 13.72 10.55 -3.40
C LEU A 10 15.21 10.87 -3.10
N ARG A 11 15.76 11.91 -3.72
CA ARG A 11 17.14 12.37 -3.46
C ARG A 11 17.29 13.17 -2.17
N GLY A 12 16.21 13.45 -1.43
CA GLY A 12 16.27 14.29 -0.23
C GLY A 12 16.50 15.77 -0.51
N GLU A 13 16.35 16.20 -1.78
CA GLU A 13 16.45 17.60 -2.19
C GLU A 13 15.14 18.36 -1.95
N ASP A 14 14.04 17.64 -1.75
CA ASP A 14 12.75 18.21 -1.33
C ASP A 14 12.74 18.52 0.19
N ARG A 15 12.16 19.67 0.57
CA ARG A 15 11.96 20.09 1.96
C ARG A 15 11.18 19.04 2.76
N LEU A 16 10.19 18.39 2.14
CA LEU A 16 9.41 17.33 2.78
C LEU A 16 10.28 16.10 3.07
N ALA A 17 11.09 15.67 2.11
CA ALA A 17 11.99 14.53 2.31
C ALA A 17 12.97 14.78 3.46
N ARG A 18 13.53 15.99 3.55
CA ARG A 18 14.41 16.39 4.67
C ARG A 18 13.69 16.36 6.02
N LEU A 19 12.45 16.82 6.08
CA LEU A 19 11.64 16.76 7.30
C LEU A 19 11.39 15.31 7.72
N LEU A 20 11.03 14.44 6.77
CA LEU A 20 10.82 13.01 7.05
C LEU A 20 12.10 12.33 7.56
N CYS A 21 13.26 12.64 6.98
CA CYS A 21 14.55 12.12 7.45
C CYS A 21 14.97 12.67 8.83
N ALA A 22 14.45 13.83 9.23
CA ALA A 22 14.72 14.43 10.54
C ALA A 22 13.81 13.89 11.66
N LEU A 23 12.76 13.14 11.31
CA LEU A 23 11.89 12.51 12.30
C LEU A 23 12.67 11.42 13.06
N PRO A 24 12.38 11.21 14.36
CA PRO A 24 12.93 10.09 15.10
C PRO A 24 12.63 8.79 14.36
N ALA A 25 13.64 7.90 14.28
CA ALA A 25 13.44 6.59 13.69
C ALA A 25 12.33 5.86 14.46
N HIS A 26 11.18 5.69 13.81
CA HIS A 26 10.11 4.88 14.38
C HIS A 26 10.53 3.41 14.28
N THR A 27 10.80 2.81 15.44
CA THR A 27 11.04 1.38 15.53
C THR A 27 9.69 0.72 15.83
N PRO A 28 9.15 -0.13 14.94
CA PRO A 28 7.89 -0.79 15.20
C PRO A 28 7.99 -1.68 16.45
N SER A 29 6.87 -1.91 17.12
CA SER A 29 6.84 -2.82 18.27
C SER A 29 7.04 -4.26 17.82
N ALA A 30 7.58 -5.11 18.71
CA ALA A 30 7.76 -6.54 18.43
C ALA A 30 6.44 -7.25 18.07
N GLU A 31 5.32 -6.81 18.65
CA GLU A 31 3.98 -7.32 18.34
C GLU A 31 3.58 -7.01 16.89
N PHE A 32 3.85 -5.78 16.44
CA PHE A 32 3.60 -5.37 15.06
C PHE A 32 4.47 -6.16 14.09
N GLU A 33 5.77 -6.31 14.37
CA GLU A 33 6.67 -7.12 13.55
C GLU A 33 6.23 -8.58 13.46
N ALA A 34 5.80 -9.16 14.58
CA ALA A 34 5.26 -10.52 14.60
C ALA A 34 3.97 -10.65 13.78
N ALA A 35 3.06 -9.68 13.87
CA ALA A 35 1.84 -9.64 13.08
C ALA A 35 2.14 -9.50 11.58
N PHE A 36 3.06 -8.61 11.22
CA PHE A 36 3.53 -8.42 9.86
C PHE A 36 4.16 -9.70 9.30
N ALA A 37 5.04 -10.35 10.05
CA ALA A 37 5.67 -11.60 9.63
C ALA A 37 4.66 -12.74 9.42
N ARG A 38 3.60 -12.81 10.25
CA ARG A 38 2.48 -13.75 10.03
C ARG A 38 1.73 -13.45 8.74
N ALA A 39 1.39 -12.18 8.51
CA ALA A 39 0.69 -11.76 7.30
C ALA A 39 1.52 -12.03 6.03
N ALA A 40 2.82 -11.75 6.06
CA ALA A 40 3.73 -12.00 4.95
C ALA A 40 3.79 -13.50 4.59
N ARG A 41 3.88 -14.38 5.60
CA ARG A 41 3.84 -15.84 5.39
C ARG A 41 2.51 -16.31 4.82
N ALA A 42 1.39 -15.77 5.31
CA ALA A 42 0.06 -16.14 4.80
C ALA A 42 -0.11 -15.72 3.33
N ALA A 43 0.30 -14.50 2.98
CA ALA A 43 0.27 -14.01 1.60
C ALA A 43 1.19 -14.85 0.69
N GLN A 44 2.36 -15.26 1.17
CA GLN A 44 3.26 -16.13 0.43
C GLN A 44 2.62 -17.51 0.18
N ALA A 45 2.03 -18.13 1.20
CA ALA A 45 1.33 -19.41 1.06
C ALA A 45 0.17 -19.34 0.05
N GLN A 46 -0.59 -18.23 0.04
CA GLN A 46 -1.64 -18.00 -0.95
C GLN A 46 -1.08 -17.89 -2.38
N ARG A 47 0.04 -17.20 -2.56
CA ARG A 47 0.71 -17.11 -3.87
C ARG A 47 1.23 -18.45 -4.35
N ASP A 48 1.81 -19.23 -3.44
CA ASP A 48 2.33 -20.55 -3.75
C ASP A 48 1.19 -21.51 -4.10
N ALA A 49 0.07 -21.48 -3.38
CA ALA A 49 -1.15 -22.25 -3.70
C ALA A 49 -1.73 -21.86 -5.08
N MET A 50 -1.84 -20.56 -5.37
CA MET A 50 -2.27 -20.08 -6.69
C MET A 50 -1.32 -20.51 -7.82
N ARG A 51 -0.02 -20.62 -7.53
CA ARG A 51 0.98 -21.09 -8.50
C ARG A 51 0.87 -22.59 -8.73
N THR A 52 0.57 -23.38 -7.71
CA THR A 52 0.40 -24.84 -7.84
C THR A 52 -0.88 -25.21 -8.56
N ASP A 53 -1.97 -24.44 -8.40
CA ASP A 53 -3.20 -24.63 -9.19
C ASP A 53 -3.05 -24.20 -10.66
N ALA A 54 -2.01 -23.43 -10.99
CA ALA A 54 -1.74 -22.91 -12.33
C ALA A 54 -0.83 -23.79 -13.21
N ALA A 55 -0.53 -25.05 -12.87
CA ALA A 55 0.23 -25.93 -13.76
C ALA A 55 -0.27 -27.39 -13.73
N PRO A 56 -0.56 -27.96 -14.91
CA PRO A 56 0.52 -28.28 -15.84
C PRO A 56 0.37 -27.57 -17.20
N GLY A 57 1.42 -26.86 -17.61
CA GLY A 57 1.62 -26.48 -19.01
C GLY A 57 1.90 -25.01 -19.26
N GLN A 58 3.09 -24.54 -18.89
CA GLN A 58 3.93 -23.74 -19.80
C GLN A 58 5.29 -23.47 -19.14
N ALA A 59 6.29 -24.24 -19.58
CA ALA A 59 7.64 -23.74 -19.64
C ALA A 59 7.65 -22.64 -20.71
N ALA A 60 7.73 -21.38 -20.28
CA ALA A 60 8.06 -20.26 -21.17
C ALA A 60 9.08 -19.37 -20.44
N ALA A 61 10.14 -19.04 -21.18
CA ALA A 61 11.37 -18.36 -20.77
C ALA A 61 11.16 -17.06 -19.97
N PRO A 62 12.19 -16.58 -19.24
CA PRO A 62 12.12 -15.30 -18.54
C PRO A 62 12.21 -14.15 -19.57
N GLY A 63 11.07 -13.67 -20.04
CA GLY A 63 10.94 -12.36 -20.67
C GLY A 63 10.68 -11.28 -19.60
N PRO A 64 11.12 -10.03 -19.79
CA PRO A 64 10.88 -8.97 -18.81
C PRO A 64 9.37 -8.72 -18.72
N ALA A 65 8.84 -8.79 -17.49
CA ALA A 65 7.44 -8.56 -17.21
C ALA A 65 7.06 -7.11 -17.54
N THR A 66 6.34 -6.92 -18.63
CA THR A 66 5.59 -5.70 -18.91
C THR A 66 4.44 -5.63 -17.91
N LEU A 67 4.42 -4.58 -17.07
CA LEU A 67 3.31 -4.30 -16.17
C LEU A 67 2.12 -3.81 -16.98
N ASP A 68 1.19 -4.70 -17.32
CA ASP A 68 -0.11 -4.32 -17.89
C ASP A 68 -1.00 -3.69 -16.80
N GLY A 69 -1.35 -2.43 -17.02
CA GLY A 69 -2.13 -1.58 -16.12
C GLY A 69 -3.64 -1.84 -16.15
N THR A 70 -4.08 -3.10 -15.96
CA THR A 70 -5.51 -3.49 -15.98
C THR A 70 -6.02 -4.06 -14.66
N ARG A 71 -5.30 -3.88 -13.54
CA ARG A 71 -5.71 -4.44 -12.23
C ARG A 71 -6.61 -3.54 -11.37
N LEU A 72 -7.25 -2.53 -11.96
CA LEU A 72 -8.19 -1.63 -11.24
C LEU A 72 -9.66 -1.89 -11.58
N ASP A 73 -9.97 -2.71 -12.58
CA ASP A 73 -11.36 -3.02 -12.97
C ASP A 73 -12.10 -3.98 -12.02
N ALA A 74 -11.43 -4.49 -10.99
CA ALA A 74 -12.00 -5.43 -10.02
C ALA A 74 -12.39 -4.77 -8.67
N VAL A 75 -12.50 -3.44 -8.61
CA VAL A 75 -13.10 -2.78 -7.42
C VAL A 75 -14.62 -2.84 -7.60
N SER A 76 -15.28 -3.75 -6.86
CA SER A 76 -16.75 -3.82 -6.83
C SER A 76 -17.33 -2.45 -6.42
N PRO A 77 -18.28 -1.87 -7.18
CA PRO A 77 -18.88 -0.56 -6.87
C PRO A 77 -19.85 -0.59 -5.67
N ALA A 78 -19.91 -1.69 -4.92
CA ALA A 78 -20.86 -1.89 -3.82
C ALA A 78 -20.32 -1.48 -2.44
N PHE A 79 -19.19 -0.76 -2.39
CA PHE A 79 -18.71 -0.23 -1.12
C PHE A 79 -19.50 1.03 -0.75
N GLU A 80 -20.64 0.82 -0.08
CA GLU A 80 -21.33 1.87 0.66
C GLU A 80 -20.62 2.01 2.02
N PRO A 81 -20.02 3.17 2.34
CA PRO A 81 -19.37 3.35 3.63
C PRO A 81 -20.42 3.21 4.75
N PRO A 82 -20.10 2.56 5.88
CA PRO A 82 -21.02 2.50 7.00
C PRO A 82 -21.31 3.92 7.48
N ALA A 83 -22.57 4.22 7.84
CA ALA A 83 -23.00 5.56 8.27
C ALA A 83 -22.17 6.15 9.44
N SER A 84 -21.49 5.30 10.21
CA SER A 84 -20.54 5.71 11.26
C SER A 84 -19.30 6.43 10.71
N LEU A 85 -18.91 6.17 9.46
CA LEU A 85 -17.76 6.77 8.80
C LEU A 85 -18.05 8.23 8.41
N GLU A 86 -19.27 8.52 7.93
CA GLU A 86 -19.73 9.89 7.67
C GLU A 86 -19.79 10.73 8.94
N ALA A 87 -20.30 10.16 10.04
CA ALA A 87 -20.32 10.82 11.34
C ALA A 87 -18.91 11.17 11.83
N SER A 88 -17.94 10.28 11.59
CA SER A 88 -16.54 10.49 11.96
C SER A 88 -15.91 11.64 11.16
N PHE A 89 -16.22 11.75 9.86
CA PHE A 89 -15.75 12.87 9.04
C PHE A 89 -16.34 14.21 9.47
N LEU A 90 -17.65 14.26 9.76
CA LEU A 90 -18.29 15.48 10.26
C LEU A 90 -17.74 15.92 11.62
N GLN A 91 -17.48 14.97 12.52
CA GLN A 91 -16.88 15.27 13.83
C GLN A 91 -15.45 15.80 13.68
N MET A 92 -14.67 15.26 12.74
CA MET A 92 -13.31 15.72 12.48
C MET A 92 -13.31 17.12 11.85
N ALA A 93 -14.20 17.37 10.87
CA ALA A 93 -14.35 18.70 10.26
C ALA A 93 -14.74 19.78 11.29
N ALA A 94 -15.69 19.49 12.17
CA ALA A 94 -16.09 20.41 13.23
C ALA A 94 -14.97 20.69 14.25
N SER A 95 -14.10 19.71 14.50
CA SER A 95 -12.94 19.87 15.39
C SER A 95 -11.84 20.74 14.79
N VAL A 96 -11.75 20.81 13.45
CA VAL A 96 -10.76 21.63 12.73
C VAL A 96 -11.20 23.09 12.64
N GLU A 97 -12.51 23.37 12.54
CA GLU A 97 -13.04 24.75 12.50
C GLU A 97 -13.07 25.42 13.89
N SER A 98 -12.89 24.66 14.96
CA SER A 98 -12.92 25.16 16.35
C SER A 98 -11.53 25.43 16.96
N ALA A 99 -10.46 25.37 16.16
CA ALA A 99 -9.07 25.58 16.57
C ALA A 99 -8.47 26.82 15.91
#